data_AF-A0A958KAU3-F1
#
_entry.id   AF-A0A958KAU3-F1
#
_cell.length_a   1.000
_cell.length_b   1.000
_cell.length_c   1.000
_cell.angle_alpha   90.00
_cell.angle_beta   90.00
_cell.angle_gamma   90.00
#
_symmetry.space_group_name_H-M   'P 1'
#
loop_
_entity.id
_entity.type
_entity.pdbx_description
1 polymer ?
#
loop_
_entity_poly.entity_id
_entity_poly.type
_entity_poly.pdbx_seq_one_letter_code
_entity_poly.pdbx_strand_id
1 'polypeptide(L)'
;IAWVALLIVILLGLAKLHLRFGWMLTRDQREKAWRMYISMMSVLCDLGIRRARGETRSEFRSRVAETIACDPLHTGFMVNIAKYHPQASLSLEQLSAARATDISELRKIPFIKRALAFFNPSSVFSQVGASW
;
A
#
# COMPACT_ATOMS: atom_id res chain seq x y z
N ILE A 1 -19.89 18.07 20.66
CA ILE A 1 -20.13 16.89 19.78
C ILE A 1 -19.62 17.14 18.36
N ALA A 2 -20.05 18.19 17.66
CA ALA A 2 -19.58 18.50 16.30
C ALA A 2 -18.05 18.65 16.18
N TRP A 3 -17.40 19.37 17.10
CA TRP A 3 -15.95 19.55 17.12
C TRP A 3 -15.17 18.24 17.32
N VAL A 4 -15.72 17.32 18.12
CA VAL A 4 -15.10 16.00 18.35
C VAL A 4 -15.18 15.16 17.08
N ALA A 5 -16.34 15.15 16.40
CA ALA A 5 -16.50 14.45 15.12
C ALA A 5 -15.55 15.03 14.05
N LEU A 6 -15.44 16.36 13.97
CA LEU A 6 -14.51 17.02 13.05
C LEU A 6 -13.05 16.64 13.34
N LEU A 7 -12.64 16.64 14.61
CA LEU A 7 -11.30 16.22 15.02
C LEU A 7 -11.02 14.77 14.60
N ILE A 8 -11.97 13.85 14.80
CA ILE A 8 -11.83 12.43 14.37
C ILE A 8 -11.62 12.34 12.86
N VAL A 9 -12.41 13.07 12.06
CA VAL A 9 -12.26 13.08 10.59
C VAL A 9 -10.88 13.60 10.18
N ILE A 10 -10.39 14.67 10.82
CA ILE A 10 -9.06 15.22 10.57
C ILE A 10 -7.97 14.18 10.90
N LEU A 11 -8.05 13.54 12.06
CA LEU A 11 -7.08 12.53 12.48
C LEU A 11 -7.06 11.31 11.54
N LEU A 12 -8.23 10.83 11.10
CA LEU A 12 -8.33 9.75 10.11
C LEU A 12 -7.74 10.17 8.76
N GLY A 13 -7.99 11.41 8.32
CA GLY A 13 -7.41 11.97 7.11
C GLY A 13 -5.88 12.03 7.18
N LEU A 14 -5.32 12.52 8.29
CA LEU A 14 -3.87 12.58 8.52
C LEU A 14 -3.24 11.18 8.56
N ALA A 15 -3.86 10.24 9.27
CA ALA A 15 -3.40 8.85 9.29
C ALA A 15 -3.38 8.26 7.88
N LYS A 16 -4.43 8.49 7.08
CA LYS A 16 -4.50 8.02 5.70
C LYS A 16 -3.43 8.65 4.82
N LEU A 17 -3.21 9.96 4.91
CA LEU A 17 -2.13 10.63 4.18
C LEU A 17 -0.75 10.07 4.59
N HIS A 18 -0.54 9.80 5.87
CA HIS A 18 0.69 9.17 6.35
C HIS A 18 0.90 7.78 5.74
N LEU A 19 -0.14 6.95 5.65
CA LEU A 19 -0.04 5.64 4.97
C LEU A 19 0.28 5.77 3.48
N ARG A 20 -0.29 6.77 2.82
CA ARG A 20 -0.12 6.97 1.37
C ARG A 20 1.24 7.56 1.00
N PHE A 21 1.74 8.50 1.80
CA PHE A 21 2.89 9.35 1.47
C PHE A 21 4.06 9.24 2.46
N GLY A 22 3.93 8.50 3.56
CA GLY A 22 4.96 8.37 4.59
C GLY A 22 6.27 7.77 4.10
N TRP A 23 6.28 7.10 2.94
CA TRP A 23 7.49 6.60 2.28
C TRP A 23 8.41 7.73 1.76
N MET A 24 7.88 8.93 1.51
CA MET A 24 8.68 10.08 1.05
C MET A 24 9.57 10.65 2.16
N LEU A 25 9.24 10.37 3.43
CA LEU A 25 9.90 10.96 4.59
C LEU A 25 11.15 10.19 5.04
N THR A 26 11.34 8.95 4.60
CA THR A 26 12.50 8.14 5.00
C THR A 26 13.64 8.20 3.97
N ARG A 27 14.87 8.24 4.49
CA ARG A 27 16.10 8.17 3.68
C ARG A 27 16.61 6.74 3.51
N ASP A 28 16.28 5.83 4.45
CA ASP A 28 16.64 4.42 4.34
C ASP A 28 15.83 3.78 3.21
N GLN A 29 16.54 3.16 2.26
CA GLN A 29 15.96 2.50 1.10
C GLN A 29 15.10 1.29 1.50
N ARG A 30 15.46 0.57 2.57
CA ARG A 30 14.69 -0.59 3.04
C ARG A 30 13.37 -0.17 3.64
N GLU A 31 13.44 0.82 4.54
CA GLU A 31 12.25 1.40 5.12
C GLU A 31 11.37 2.05 4.03
N LYS A 32 11.98 2.69 3.02
CA LYS A 32 11.26 3.24 1.87
C LYS A 32 10.50 2.16 1.10
N ALA A 33 11.15 1.03 0.78
CA ALA A 33 10.53 -0.09 0.11
C ALA A 33 9.33 -0.63 0.91
N TRP A 34 9.51 -0.80 2.22
CA TRP A 34 8.46 -1.25 3.12
C TRP A 34 7.27 -0.27 3.16
N ARG A 35 7.53 1.03 3.33
CA ARG A 35 6.48 2.05 3.35
C ARG A 35 5.79 2.20 1.99
N MET A 36 6.48 1.98 0.87
CA MET A 36 5.88 1.93 -0.46
C MET A 36 4.93 0.73 -0.61
N TYR A 37 5.32 -0.44 -0.12
CA TYR A 37 4.46 -1.62 -0.06
C TYR A 37 3.23 -1.37 0.83
N ILE A 38 3.40 -0.79 2.02
CA ILE A 38 2.29 -0.40 2.89
C ILE A 38 1.35 0.60 2.21
N SER A 39 1.89 1.59 1.50
CA SER A 39 1.10 2.52 0.68
C SER A 39 0.25 1.76 -0.34
N MET A 40 0.82 0.74 -1.01
CA MET A 40 0.09 -0.08 -1.97
C MET A 40 -1.00 -0.94 -1.30
N MET A 41 -0.66 -1.62 -0.20
CA MET A 41 -1.60 -2.39 0.61
C MET A 41 -2.78 -1.54 1.08
N SER A 42 -2.52 -0.29 1.48
CA SER A 42 -3.57 0.64 1.89
C SER A 42 -4.54 0.95 0.73
N VAL A 43 -4.03 1.04 -0.50
CA VAL A 43 -4.87 1.23 -1.70
C VAL A 43 -5.77 0.02 -1.92
N LEU A 44 -5.18 -1.18 -1.89
CA LEU A 44 -5.93 -2.42 -2.11
C LEU A 44 -6.98 -2.63 -1.02
N CYS A 45 -6.63 -2.38 0.24
CA CYS A 45 -7.59 -2.48 1.35
C CYS A 45 -8.79 -1.55 1.13
N ASP A 46 -8.53 -0.31 0.71
CA ASP A 46 -9.57 0.68 0.44
C ASP A 46 -10.44 0.35 -0.77
N LEU A 47 -9.91 -0.42 -1.72
CA LEU A 47 -10.64 -1.04 -2.81
C LEU A 47 -11.43 -2.29 -2.36
N GLY A 48 -11.36 -2.66 -1.07
CA GLY A 48 -12.02 -3.84 -0.51
C GLY A 48 -11.19 -5.12 -0.58
N ILE A 49 -9.94 -5.06 -1.05
CA ILE A 49 -9.07 -6.21 -1.25
C ILE A 49 -8.09 -6.31 -0.08
N ARG A 50 -8.38 -7.20 0.85
CA ARG A 50 -7.52 -7.46 2.03
C ARG A 50 -6.83 -8.80 1.90
N ARG A 51 -5.61 -8.89 2.43
CA ARG A 51 -4.89 -10.16 2.59
C ARG A 51 -5.58 -11.01 3.67
N ALA A 52 -5.88 -12.26 3.36
CA ALA A 52 -6.47 -13.17 4.32
C ALA A 52 -5.43 -13.65 5.34
N ARG A 53 -5.87 -14.02 6.55
CA ARG A 53 -4.96 -14.55 7.57
C ARG A 53 -4.38 -15.88 7.07
N GLY A 54 -3.05 -16.00 7.08
CA GLY A 54 -2.34 -17.19 6.60
C GLY A 54 -2.06 -17.22 5.10
N GLU A 55 -2.69 -16.34 4.31
CA GLU A 55 -2.42 -16.21 2.87
C GLU A 55 -0.99 -15.74 2.64
N THR A 56 -0.23 -16.40 1.78
CA THR A 56 1.12 -15.97 1.40
C THR A 56 1.08 -14.72 0.51
N ARG A 57 2.22 -14.01 0.38
CA ARG A 57 2.28 -12.84 -0.52
C ARG A 57 2.07 -13.23 -1.99
N SER A 58 2.50 -14.43 -2.38
CA SER A 58 2.33 -14.93 -3.75
C SER A 58 0.87 -15.25 -4.03
N GLU A 59 0.20 -15.95 -3.11
CA GLU A 59 -1.25 -16.24 -3.21
C GLU A 59 -2.05 -14.95 -3.26
N PHE A 60 -1.74 -13.99 -2.38
CA PHE A 60 -2.39 -12.69 -2.37
C PHE A 60 -2.22 -11.96 -3.70
N ARG A 61 -1.01 -11.99 -4.28
CA ARG A 61 -0.73 -11.39 -5.59
C ARG A 61 -1.53 -12.03 -6.72
N SER A 62 -1.59 -13.36 -6.78
CA SER A 62 -2.40 -14.06 -7.78
C SER A 62 -3.88 -13.69 -7.66
N ARG A 63 -4.42 -13.69 -6.43
CA ARG A 63 -5.82 -13.32 -6.18
C ARG A 63 -6.11 -11.86 -6.53
N VAL A 64 -5.20 -10.94 -6.21
CA VAL A 64 -5.31 -9.53 -6.62
C VAL A 64 -5.34 -9.45 -8.15
N ALA A 65 -4.40 -10.11 -8.84
CA ALA A 65 -4.36 -10.12 -10.30
C ALA A 65 -5.66 -10.65 -10.92
N GLU A 66 -6.25 -11.69 -10.36
CA GLU A 66 -7.56 -12.21 -10.78
C GLU A 66 -8.71 -11.23 -10.49
N THR A 67 -8.69 -10.56 -9.33
CA THR A 67 -9.80 -9.71 -8.86
C THR A 67 -9.88 -8.38 -9.63
N ILE A 68 -8.73 -7.76 -9.92
CA ILE A 68 -8.66 -6.43 -10.57
C ILE A 68 -8.04 -6.44 -11.96
N ALA A 69 -7.72 -7.63 -12.50
CA ALA A 69 -7.09 -7.81 -13.81
C ALA A 69 -5.77 -7.03 -13.98
N CYS A 70 -5.05 -6.78 -12.87
CA CYS A 70 -3.79 -6.05 -12.86
C CYS A 70 -2.90 -6.49 -11.69
N ASP A 71 -1.59 -6.29 -11.80
CA ASP A 71 -0.61 -6.78 -10.82
C ASP A 71 0.14 -5.63 -10.14
N PRO A 72 -0.43 -4.99 -9.11
CA PRO A 72 0.15 -3.80 -8.51
C PRO A 72 1.15 -4.10 -7.39
N LEU A 73 1.78 -5.29 -7.35
CA LEU A 73 2.60 -5.75 -6.21
C LEU A 73 4.09 -5.95 -6.50
N HIS A 74 4.64 -5.20 -7.46
CA HIS A 74 6.07 -5.23 -7.78
C HIS A 74 6.93 -4.70 -6.63
N THR A 75 6.45 -3.70 -5.89
CA THR A 75 7.13 -3.23 -4.66
C THR A 75 7.21 -4.31 -3.58
N GLY A 76 6.29 -5.28 -3.55
CA GLY A 76 6.34 -6.42 -2.63
C GLY A 76 7.57 -7.30 -2.85
N PHE A 77 8.04 -7.44 -4.09
CA PHE A 77 9.28 -8.16 -4.41
C PHE A 77 10.51 -7.44 -3.86
N MET A 78 10.56 -6.10 -3.97
CA MET A 78 11.65 -5.29 -3.40
C MET A 78 11.72 -5.40 -1.88
N VAL A 79 10.58 -5.50 -1.20
CA VAL A 79 10.52 -5.77 0.24
C VAL A 79 11.11 -7.14 0.59
N ASN A 80 10.84 -8.17 -0.22
CA ASN A 80 11.43 -9.49 -0.01
C ASN A 80 12.97 -9.44 -0.16
N ILE A 81 13.47 -8.74 -1.18
CA ILE A 81 14.91 -8.52 -1.34
C ILE A 81 15.49 -7.82 -0.11
N ALA A 82 14.88 -6.72 0.34
CA ALA A 82 15.32 -5.96 1.52
C ALA A 82 15.42 -6.83 2.78
N LYS A 83 14.49 -7.78 2.93
CA LYS A 83 14.35 -8.62 4.13
C LYS A 83 15.29 -9.82 4.11
N TYR A 84 15.39 -10.53 2.99
CA TYR A 84 16.10 -11.81 2.90
C TYR A 84 17.53 -11.67 2.37
N HIS A 85 17.87 -10.55 1.71
CA HIS A 85 19.20 -10.28 1.18
C HIS A 85 19.78 -8.99 1.77
N PRO A 86 20.22 -8.99 3.04
CA PRO A 86 20.70 -7.80 3.73
C PRO A 86 22.03 -7.25 3.17
N GLN A 87 22.72 -7.96 2.27
CA GLN A 87 23.88 -7.43 1.56
C GLN A 87 23.51 -6.79 0.21
N ALA A 88 22.30 -7.02 -0.29
CA ALA A 88 21.84 -6.41 -1.54
C ALA A 88 21.52 -4.93 -1.33
N SER A 89 22.16 -4.06 -2.10
CA SER A 89 21.80 -2.64 -2.17
C SER A 89 20.57 -2.48 -3.05
N LEU A 90 19.48 -1.94 -2.48
CA LEU A 90 18.29 -1.58 -3.24
C LEU A 90 18.50 -0.21 -3.86
N SER A 91 18.76 -0.15 -5.17
CA SER A 91 18.91 1.14 -5.82
C SER A 91 17.59 1.94 -5.76
N LEU A 92 17.72 3.26 -5.62
CA LEU A 92 16.55 4.15 -5.64
C LEU A 92 15.79 4.04 -6.98
N GLU A 93 16.51 3.80 -8.06
CA GLU A 93 15.96 3.63 -9.41
C GLU A 93 15.10 2.36 -9.53
N GLN A 94 15.53 1.24 -8.94
CA GLN A 94 14.70 0.03 -8.90
C GLN A 94 13.42 0.24 -8.11
N LEU A 95 13.49 0.97 -6.98
CA LEU A 95 12.32 1.29 -6.17
C LEU A 95 11.35 2.22 -6.90
N SER A 96 11.87 3.26 -7.57
CA SER A 96 11.04 4.20 -8.33
C SER A 96 10.40 3.51 -9.54
N ALA A 97 11.14 2.65 -10.25
CA ALA A 97 10.62 1.86 -11.36
C ALA A 97 9.51 0.91 -10.90
N ALA A 98 9.73 0.13 -9.83
CA ALA A 98 8.72 -0.76 -9.28
C ALA A 98 7.45 0.00 -8.87
N ARG A 99 7.61 1.17 -8.22
CA ARG A 99 6.48 2.02 -7.83
C ARG A 99 5.74 2.58 -9.04
N ALA A 100 6.44 2.99 -10.09
CA ALA A 100 5.84 3.49 -11.31
C ALA A 100 4.99 2.40 -11.98
N THR A 101 5.51 1.17 -12.04
CA THR A 101 4.75 0.00 -12.52
C THR A 101 3.50 -0.21 -11.69
N ASP A 102 3.59 -0.25 -10.36
CA ASP A 102 2.42 -0.47 -9.51
C ASP A 102 1.36 0.64 -9.68
N ILE A 103 1.77 1.90 -9.83
CA ILE A 103 0.86 3.02 -10.12
C ILE A 103 0.21 2.85 -11.49
N SER A 104 0.96 2.39 -12.50
CA SER A 104 0.44 2.16 -13.85
C SER A 104 -0.60 1.05 -13.87
N GLU A 105 -0.39 -0.02 -13.10
CA GLU A 105 -1.33 -1.12 -12.94
C GLU A 105 -2.61 -0.66 -12.22
N LEU A 106 -2.48 0.14 -11.15
CA LEU A 106 -3.63 0.74 -10.48
C LEU A 106 -4.43 1.68 -11.39
N ARG A 107 -3.79 2.36 -12.36
CA ARG A 107 -4.49 3.25 -13.30
C ARG A 107 -5.43 2.49 -14.24
N LYS A 108 -5.26 1.18 -14.41
CA LYS A 108 -6.20 0.32 -15.16
C LYS A 108 -7.57 0.22 -14.46
N ILE A 109 -7.62 0.48 -13.15
CA ILE A 109 -8.87 0.50 -12.38
C ILE A 109 -9.68 1.76 -12.71
N PRO A 110 -11.00 1.66 -12.97
CA PRO A 110 -11.86 2.80 -13.24
C PRO A 110 -11.72 3.93 -12.21
N PHE A 111 -11.68 5.17 -12.69
CA PHE A 111 -11.46 6.35 -11.85
C PHE A 111 -12.45 6.46 -10.68
N ILE A 112 -13.73 6.18 -10.92
CA ILE A 112 -14.79 6.25 -9.90
C ILE A 112 -14.48 5.29 -8.74
N LYS A 113 -14.07 4.05 -9.03
CA LYS A 113 -13.69 3.07 -7.99
C LYS A 113 -12.50 3.55 -7.18
N ARG A 114 -11.50 4.15 -7.83
CA ARG A 114 -10.32 4.72 -7.15
C ARG A 114 -10.67 5.91 -6.27
N ALA A 115 -11.56 6.79 -6.73
CA ALA A 115 -12.02 7.94 -5.96
C ALA A 115 -12.79 7.50 -4.72
N LEU A 116 -13.73 6.56 -4.85
CA LEU A 116 -14.47 6.00 -3.72
C LEU A 116 -13.54 5.31 -2.71
N ALA A 117 -12.56 4.54 -3.19
CA ALA A 117 -11.53 3.96 -2.31
C ALA A 117 -10.73 5.03 -1.56
N PHE A 118 -10.44 6.17 -2.19
CA PHE A 118 -9.73 7.25 -1.51
C PHE A 118 -10.49 7.82 -0.30
N PHE A 119 -11.82 7.79 -0.27
CA PHE A 119 -12.61 8.23 0.89
C PHE A 119 -12.88 7.11 1.90
N ASN A 120 -12.67 5.85 1.54
CA ASN A 120 -12.88 4.71 2.43
C ASN A 120 -11.82 4.68 3.55
N PRO A 121 -12.14 4.77 4.84
CA PRO A 121 -11.15 4.77 5.92
C PRO A 121 -10.61 3.38 6.26
N SER A 122 -11.00 2.33 5.51
CA SER A 122 -10.70 0.93 5.83
C SER A 122 -9.22 0.64 6.08
N SER A 123 -8.32 1.29 5.34
CA SER A 123 -6.88 1.08 5.49
C SER A 123 -6.38 1.51 6.87
N VAL A 124 -6.93 2.58 7.44
CA VAL A 124 -6.54 3.10 8.76
C VAL A 124 -6.86 2.09 9.84
N PHE A 125 -8.06 1.48 9.78
CA PHE A 125 -8.47 0.45 10.73
C PHE A 125 -7.74 -0.87 10.53
N SER A 126 -7.42 -1.23 9.29
CA SER A 126 -6.71 -2.48 8.99
C SER A 126 -5.30 -2.55 9.59
N GLN A 127 -4.63 -1.41 9.76
CA GLN A 127 -3.30 -1.33 10.36
C GLN A 127 -3.28 -1.71 11.85
N VAL A 128 -4.41 -1.56 12.55
CA VAL A 128 -4.50 -1.78 14.00
C VAL A 128 -4.46 -3.28 14.36
N GLY A 129 -4.54 -4.19 13.38
CA GLY A 129 -4.46 -5.64 13.63
C GLY A 129 -3.89 -6.50 12.50
N ALA A 130 -3.43 -5.93 11.38
CA ALA A 130 -2.92 -6.71 10.26
C ALA A 130 -1.39 -6.84 10.27
N SER A 131 -0.91 -8.08 10.12
CA SER A 131 0.47 -8.40 9.73
C SER A 131 0.60 -8.39 8.20
N TRP A 132 1.03 -7.27 7.64
CA TRP A 132 1.19 -7.09 6.18
C TRP A 132 2.40 -7.83 5.57
#